data_AF-A0A535CVI9-F1
#
_entry.id   AF-A0A535CVI9-F1
#
_cell.length_a   1.000
_cell.length_b   1.000
_cell.length_c   1.000
_cell.angle_alpha   90.00
_cell.angle_beta   90.00
_cell.angle_gamma   90.00
#
_symmetry.space_group_name_H-M   'P 1'
#
loop_
_entity.id
_entity.type
_entity.pdbx_description
1 polymer ?
#
loop_
_entity_poly.entity_id
_entity_poly.type
_entity_poly.pdbx_seq_one_letter_code
_entity_poly.pdbx_strand_id
1 'polypeptide(L)'
;AMALGTVTFAAIGLAMAGALRAELTLAGANALFLLFILLGGGILPLSHLPAPLAAFAQFLPAAALTQALQATMSNNGTFPGFAFLILVIWTIVVLVIAIRTFQWE
;
A
#
# COMPACT_ATOMS: atom_id res chain seq x y z
N ALA A 1 11.38 -5.11 -2.59
CA ALA A 1 10.25 -4.15 -2.65
C ALA A 1 9.11 -4.71 -3.49
N MET A 2 9.34 -5.03 -4.78
CA MET A 2 8.29 -5.57 -5.67
C MET A 2 7.50 -6.74 -5.10
N ALA A 3 8.19 -7.81 -4.65
CA ALA A 3 7.51 -8.98 -4.09
C ALA A 3 6.64 -8.62 -2.86
N LEU A 4 7.15 -7.82 -1.92
CA LEU A 4 6.39 -7.35 -0.76
C LEU A 4 5.19 -6.49 -1.17
N GLY A 5 5.38 -5.59 -2.13
CA GLY A 5 4.29 -4.76 -2.68
C GLY A 5 3.19 -5.63 -3.29
N THR A 6 3.56 -6.56 -4.16
CA THR A 6 2.61 -7.49 -4.80
C THR A 6 1.84 -8.30 -3.75
N VAL A 7 2.53 -8.88 -2.77
CA VAL A 7 1.89 -9.66 -1.71
C VAL A 7 0.97 -8.77 -0.86
N THR A 8 1.40 -7.55 -0.52
CA THR A 8 0.59 -6.59 0.23
C THR A 8 -0.71 -6.26 -0.52
N PHE A 9 -0.64 -5.87 -1.79
CA PHE A 9 -1.84 -5.51 -2.56
C PHE A 9 -2.75 -6.70 -2.85
N ALA A 10 -2.18 -7.87 -3.14
CA ALA A 10 -2.95 -9.10 -3.29
C ALA A 10 -3.70 -9.45 -2.00
N ALA A 11 -3.04 -9.36 -0.84
CA ALA A 11 -3.65 -9.62 0.46
C ALA A 11 -4.74 -8.60 0.82
N ILE A 12 -4.58 -7.31 0.47
CA ILE A 12 -5.65 -6.31 0.61
C ILE A 12 -6.87 -6.72 -0.21
N GLY A 13 -6.68 -7.10 -1.47
CA GLY A 13 -7.77 -7.57 -2.33
C GLY A 13 -8.45 -8.82 -1.77
N LEU A 14 -7.68 -9.79 -1.28
CA LEU A 14 -8.20 -11.01 -0.67
C LEU A 14 -8.99 -10.72 0.62
N ALA A 15 -8.49 -9.82 1.46
CA ALA A 15 -9.16 -9.38 2.68
C ALA A 15 -10.52 -8.75 2.38
N MET A 16 -10.58 -7.89 1.36
CA MET A 16 -11.84 -7.29 0.94
C MET A 16 -12.80 -8.33 0.35
N ALA A 17 -12.31 -9.24 -0.49
CA ALA A 17 -13.12 -10.28 -1.11
C ALA A 17 -13.75 -11.22 -0.07
N GLY A 18 -13.03 -11.55 1.02
CA GLY A 18 -13.54 -12.40 2.09
C GLY A 18 -14.45 -11.67 3.09
N ALA A 19 -14.24 -10.37 3.33
CA ALA A 19 -14.96 -9.63 4.38
C ALA A 19 -16.21 -8.88 3.89
N LEU A 20 -16.29 -8.51 2.61
CA LEU A 20 -17.26 -7.53 2.12
C LEU A 20 -18.19 -8.12 1.05
N ARG A 21 -19.43 -7.62 1.00
CA ARG A 21 -20.36 -7.88 -0.12
C ARG A 21 -19.78 -7.32 -1.42
N ALA A 22 -20.10 -7.96 -2.55
CA ALA A 22 -19.56 -7.58 -3.86
C ALA A 22 -19.69 -6.07 -4.20
N GLU A 23 -20.84 -5.46 -3.88
CA GLU A 23 -21.08 -4.02 -4.06
C GLU A 23 -20.08 -3.16 -3.26
N LEU A 24 -19.82 -3.54 -2.01
CA LEU A 24 -18.90 -2.82 -1.12
C LEU A 24 -17.44 -3.07 -1.50
N THR A 25 -17.12 -4.28 -1.97
CA THR A 25 -15.79 -4.61 -2.52
C THR A 25 -15.47 -3.74 -3.72
N LEU A 26 -16.43 -3.56 -4.64
CA LEU A 26 -16.24 -2.70 -5.82
C LEU A 26 -16.04 -1.24 -5.42
N ALA A 27 -16.90 -0.71 -4.53
CA ALA A 27 -16.78 0.67 -4.05
C ALA A 27 -15.45 0.88 -3.30
N GLY A 28 -15.10 -0.04 -2.40
CA GLY A 28 -13.84 -0.01 -1.65
C GLY A 28 -12.61 -0.08 -2.54
N ALA A 29 -12.64 -0.91 -3.60
CA ALA A 29 -11.51 -1.07 -4.50
C ALA A 29 -11.26 0.20 -5.30
N ASN A 30 -12.34 0.83 -5.77
CA ASN A 30 -12.26 2.13 -6.44
C ASN A 30 -11.80 3.25 -5.49
N ALA A 31 -12.27 3.26 -4.25
CA ALA A 31 -11.82 4.23 -3.25
C ALA A 31 -10.32 4.07 -2.95
N LEU A 32 -9.83 2.85 -2.74
CA LEU A 32 -8.41 2.56 -2.55
C LEU A 32 -7.59 2.94 -3.77
N PHE A 33 -8.08 2.67 -4.98
CA PHE A 33 -7.42 3.07 -6.21
C PHE A 33 -7.21 4.58 -6.29
N LEU A 34 -8.27 5.37 -6.05
CA LEU A 34 -8.17 6.83 -6.04
C LEU A 34 -7.24 7.32 -4.93
N LEU A 35 -7.32 6.72 -3.74
CA LEU A 35 -6.47 7.03 -2.60
C LEU A 35 -4.99 6.78 -2.92
N PHE A 36 -4.65 5.64 -3.54
CA PHE A 36 -3.28 5.29 -3.89
C PHE A 36 -2.75 6.10 -5.07
N ILE A 37 -3.58 6.48 -6.03
CA ILE A 37 -3.18 7.41 -7.09
C ILE A 37 -2.81 8.78 -6.51
N LEU A 38 -3.63 9.29 -5.59
CA LEU A 38 -3.47 10.64 -5.06
C LEU A 38 -2.35 10.73 -4.01
N LEU A 39 -2.25 9.71 -3.14
CA LEU A 39 -1.36 9.72 -1.97
C LEU A 39 -0.20 8.73 -2.06
N GLY A 40 -0.09 7.96 -3.15
CA GLY A 40 0.96 6.95 -3.32
C GLY A 40 2.33 7.51 -3.72
N GLY A 41 2.48 8.83 -3.86
CA GLY A 41 3.75 9.48 -4.19
C GLY A 41 4.26 9.26 -5.62
N GLY A 42 3.50 8.53 -6.46
CA GLY A 42 3.89 8.18 -7.83
C GLY A 42 3.63 9.28 -8.85
N ILE A 43 2.41 9.83 -8.85
CA ILE A 43 2.00 10.93 -9.73
C ILE A 43 2.26 12.27 -9.04
N LEU A 44 1.80 12.41 -7.80
CA LEU A 44 1.98 13.61 -6.99
C LEU A 44 3.02 13.36 -5.90
N PRO A 45 4.19 14.03 -5.93
CA PRO A 45 5.20 13.87 -4.90
C PRO A 45 4.65 14.23 -3.51
N LEU A 46 5.00 13.46 -2.49
CA LEU A 46 4.52 13.69 -1.11
C LEU A 46 4.96 15.06 -0.57
N SER A 47 6.06 15.61 -1.07
CA SER A 47 6.56 16.94 -0.71
C SER A 47 5.65 18.09 -1.15
N HIS A 48 4.74 17.85 -2.11
CA HIS A 48 3.76 18.84 -2.57
C HIS A 48 2.45 18.78 -1.78
N LEU A 49 2.28 17.77 -0.92
CA LEU A 49 1.10 17.66 -0.07
C LEU A 49 1.23 18.57 1.17
N PRO A 50 0.09 19.06 1.70
CA PRO A 50 0.08 19.70 3.02
C PRO A 50 0.75 18.81 4.07
N ALA A 51 1.53 19.39 4.98
CA ALA A 51 2.35 18.64 5.95
C ALA A 51 1.61 17.53 6.71
N PRO A 52 0.36 17.72 7.19
CA PRO A 52 -0.37 16.64 7.85
C PRO A 52 -0.66 15.46 6.90
N LEU A 53 -1.06 15.77 5.67
CA LEU A 53 -1.43 14.77 4.68
C LEU A 53 -0.22 13.99 4.18
N ALA A 54 0.91 14.67 3.98
CA ALA A 54 2.19 14.01 3.69
C ALA A 54 2.61 13.05 4.82
N ALA A 55 2.43 13.46 6.07
CA ALA A 55 2.79 12.67 7.24
C ALA A 55 1.95 11.39 7.39
N PHE A 56 0.69 11.38 6.95
CA PHE A 56 -0.11 10.15 6.87
C PHE A 56 0.22 9.34 5.61
N ALA A 57 0.37 10.00 4.46
CA ALA A 57 0.58 9.36 3.19
C ALA A 57 1.87 8.51 3.16
N GLN A 58 2.94 8.95 3.83
CA GLN A 58 4.19 8.18 3.93
C GLN A 58 4.03 6.79 4.57
N PHE A 59 2.98 6.56 5.37
CA PHE A 59 2.70 5.27 5.98
C PHE A 59 1.85 4.35 5.09
N LEU A 60 1.35 4.83 3.95
CA LEU A 60 0.58 4.00 3.02
C LEU A 60 1.49 3.00 2.29
N PRO A 61 1.03 1.78 2.01
CA PRO A 61 1.83 0.77 1.31
C PRO A 61 2.20 1.22 -0.11
N ALA A 62 1.32 1.97 -0.78
CA ALA A 62 1.60 2.55 -2.10
C ALA A 62 2.74 3.58 -2.06
N ALA A 63 2.73 4.48 -1.07
CA ALA A 63 3.79 5.46 -0.86
C ALA A 63 5.12 4.79 -0.51
N ALA A 64 5.10 3.77 0.35
CA ALA A 64 6.29 3.01 0.70
C ALA A 64 6.88 2.25 -0.49
N LEU A 65 6.04 1.62 -1.33
CA LEU A 65 6.50 0.98 -2.57
C LEU A 65 7.14 1.98 -3.52
N THR A 66 6.47 3.10 -3.78
CA THR A 66 6.99 4.15 -4.65
C THR A 66 8.33 4.70 -4.16
N GLN A 67 8.43 5.05 -2.88
CA GLN A 67 9.68 5.54 -2.28
C GLN A 67 10.80 4.50 -2.37
N ALA A 68 10.49 3.22 -2.10
CA ALA A 68 11.47 2.15 -2.21
C ALA A 68 12.00 1.99 -3.64
N LEU A 69 11.11 2.05 -4.63
CA LEU A 69 11.49 1.98 -6.05
C LEU A 69 12.33 3.20 -6.47
N GLN A 70 11.87 4.42 -6.16
CA GLN A 70 12.60 5.66 -6.47
C GLN A 70 14.00 5.65 -5.85
N ALA A 71 14.13 5.26 -4.59
CA ALA A 71 15.42 5.14 -3.92
C ALA A 71 16.32 4.13 -4.64
N THR A 72 15.83 2.94 -4.99
CA THR A 72 16.66 1.91 -5.66
C THR A 72 17.03 2.22 -7.10
N MET A 73 16.22 3.02 -7.80
CA MET A 73 16.47 3.41 -9.21
C MET A 73 17.30 4.69 -9.34
N SER A 74 17.54 5.40 -8.24
CA SER A 74 18.37 6.59 -8.22
C SER A 74 19.86 6.19 -8.18
N ASN A 75 20.70 6.85 -8.99
CA ASN A 75 22.11 6.49 -9.18
C ASN A 75 22.96 6.54 -7.89
N ASN A 76 22.52 7.30 -6.89
CA ASN A 76 23.14 7.44 -5.56
C ASN A 76 22.20 6.97 -4.44
N GLY A 77 21.25 6.10 -4.76
CA GLY A 77 20.24 5.62 -3.84
C GLY A 77 20.80 4.77 -2.71
N THR A 78 20.54 5.15 -1.46
CA THR A 78 20.76 4.28 -0.31
C THR A 78 19.62 3.28 -0.16
N PHE A 79 19.87 2.16 0.52
CA PHE A 79 18.82 1.20 0.83
C PHE A 79 17.65 1.87 1.58
N PRO A 80 16.40 1.79 1.06
CA PRO A 80 15.25 2.49 1.62
C PRO A 80 14.68 1.75 2.85
N GLY A 81 15.43 1.73 3.95
CA GLY A 81 15.11 0.92 5.14
C GLY A 81 13.74 1.23 5.76
N PHE A 82 13.38 2.50 5.87
CA PHE A 82 12.08 2.91 6.42
C PHE A 82 10.90 2.43 5.56
N ALA A 83 10.95 2.68 4.25
CA ALA A 83 9.91 2.24 3.32
C ALA A 83 9.81 0.71 3.25
N PHE A 84 10.95 0.01 3.31
CA PHE A 84 10.98 -1.45 3.35
C PHE A 84 10.34 -2.00 4.62
N LEU A 85 10.62 -1.40 5.78
CA LEU A 85 10.00 -1.77 7.06
C LEU A 85 8.48 -1.59 7.01
N ILE A 86 8.00 -0.46 6.47
CA ILE A 86 6.57 -0.20 6.29
C ILE A 86 5.92 -1.28 5.42
N LEU A 87 6.54 -1.65 4.30
CA LEU A 87 6.01 -2.71 3.43
C LEU A 87 5.95 -4.07 4.14
N VAL A 88 6.96 -4.42 4.93
CA VAL A 88 6.95 -5.67 5.71
C VAL A 88 5.82 -5.66 6.74
N ILE A 89 5.66 -4.56 7.49
CA ILE A 89 4.59 -4.41 8.48
C ILE A 89 3.23 -4.54 7.79
N TRP A 90 3.00 -3.81 6.70
CA TRP A 90 1.76 -3.91 5.93
C TRP A 90 1.51 -5.32 5.43
N THR A 91 2.51 -5.96 4.80
CA THR A 91 2.41 -7.34 4.30
C THR A 91 1.89 -8.27 5.39
N ILE A 92 2.48 -8.22 6.58
CA ILE A 92 2.08 -9.06 7.72
C ILE A 92 0.65 -8.72 8.16
N VAL A 93 0.35 -7.43 8.37
CA VAL A 93 -0.95 -6.98 8.85
C VAL A 93 -2.08 -7.40 7.89
N VAL A 94 -1.94 -7.14 6.59
CA VAL A 94 -3.00 -7.46 5.63
C VAL A 94 -3.12 -8.95 5.35
N LEU A 95 -2.02 -9.71 5.40
CA LEU A 95 -2.10 -11.18 5.33
C LEU A 95 -2.85 -11.75 6.52
N VAL A 96 -2.57 -11.27 7.75
CA VAL A 96 -3.28 -11.71 8.94
C VAL A 96 -4.77 -11.38 8.86
N ILE A 97 -5.12 -10.19 8.36
CA ILE A 97 -6.52 -9.81 8.13
C ILE A 97 -7.14 -10.76 7.09
N ALA A 98 -6.49 -10.93 5.94
CA ALA A 98 -6.97 -11.77 4.85
C ALA A 98 -7.24 -13.22 5.31
N ILE A 99 -6.31 -13.81 6.05
CA ILE A 99 -6.46 -15.17 6.62
C ILE A 99 -7.66 -15.26 7.54
N ARG A 100 -7.95 -14.22 8.33
CA ARG A 100 -9.08 -14.21 9.27
C ARG A 100 -10.42 -13.93 8.60
N THR A 101 -10.42 -13.17 7.52
CA THR A 101 -11.65 -12.82 6.80
C THR A 101 -12.06 -13.87 5.78
N PHE A 102 -11.10 -14.65 5.27
CA PHE A 102 -11.37 -15.66 4.25
C PHE A 102 -11.96 -16.92 4.90
N GLN A 103 -13.28 -17.08 4.78
CA GLN A 103 -13.97 -18.32 5.17
C GLN A 103 -14.22 -19.18 3.94
N TRP A 104 -13.89 -20.46 4.05
CA TRP A 104 -14.11 -21.46 3.02
C TRP A 104 -15.51 -22.02 3.20
N GLU A 105 -16.50 -21.41 2.53
CA GLU A 105 -17.77 -22.07 2.19
C GLU A 105 -17.68 -22.69 0.79
#